data_AF-A0A6P6GGY8-F1
#
_entry.id   AF-A0A6P6GGY8-F1
#
_cell.length_a   1.000
_cell.length_b   1.000
_cell.length_c   1.000
_cell.angle_alpha   90.00
_cell.angle_beta   90.00
_cell.angle_gamma   90.00
#
_symmetry.space_group_name_H-M   'P 1'
#
loop_
_entity.id
_entity.type
_entity.pdbx_description
1 polymer ?
#
loop_
_entity_poly.entity_id
_entity_poly.type
_entity_poly.pdbx_seq_one_letter_code
_entity_poly.pdbx_strand_id
1 'polypeptide(L)'
;MPSKKPLLSSPSLPLISPLILIVLSAGFFTKITTTTSDFNIIEATVIDIQHAFTHGKLTSRQLVDFYLERVKTFNPQLRSVLEVNPDVRDQADEADRQREEAIRGGRSVGELHGVPVLLKDSIATKDRLNTTAGSYALLGSKVPRDAGVVQRLRIAGAVIFGKASLTEWYGTRSSLIPSGWCARTGLAMNPYVEAGDPCGSSFGSAISVAANLVAVSLGTETDGSLICPADHNSVVGIKPTVGLTSRAGVIPVSRRQDTIGYITCMHAHIHIHNC
;
A
#
# COMPACT_ATOMS: atom_id res chain seq x y z
N MET A 1 -45.45 7.36 74.57
CA MET A 1 -45.44 6.88 75.97
C MET A 1 -45.66 5.37 75.97
N PRO A 2 -45.12 4.60 76.92
CA PRO A 2 -43.72 4.29 77.22
C PRO A 2 -43.36 2.85 76.70
N SER A 3 -42.11 2.55 76.35
CA SER A 3 -41.11 1.92 77.24
C SER A 3 -41.59 0.65 77.97
N LYS A 4 -41.00 -0.50 77.63
CA LYS A 4 -40.21 -1.35 78.56
C LYS A 4 -39.61 -2.58 77.84
N LYS A 5 -38.28 -2.63 77.80
CA LYS A 5 -37.39 -3.81 77.69
C LYS A 5 -37.35 -4.55 79.07
N PRO A 6 -36.50 -5.57 79.32
CA PRO A 6 -36.03 -6.76 78.57
C PRO A 6 -36.06 -8.04 79.47
N LEU A 7 -35.51 -9.18 79.02
CA LEU A 7 -34.54 -10.09 79.71
C LEU A 7 -34.53 -11.47 79.00
N LEU A 8 -33.43 -11.83 78.31
CA LEU A 8 -32.30 -12.68 78.74
C LEU A 8 -32.56 -14.20 78.67
N SER A 9 -31.85 -14.87 77.77
CA SER A 9 -31.13 -16.13 78.04
C SER A 9 -30.13 -16.46 76.92
N SER A 10 -28.86 -16.55 77.29
CA SER A 10 -27.79 -17.34 76.63
C SER A 10 -27.81 -18.76 77.24
N PRO A 11 -27.05 -19.81 76.79
CA PRO A 11 -25.74 -19.86 76.12
C PRO A 11 -25.80 -20.74 74.83
N SER A 12 -24.77 -21.02 74.02
CA SER A 12 -23.43 -21.56 74.27
C SER A 12 -22.65 -21.63 72.94
N LEU A 13 -21.35 -21.29 72.96
CA LEU A 13 -20.40 -21.54 71.86
C LEU A 13 -19.85 -22.99 71.90
N PRO A 14 -19.38 -23.51 70.76
CA PRO A 14 -17.96 -23.87 70.69
C PRO A 14 -17.23 -23.61 69.34
N LEU A 15 -15.93 -23.32 69.50
CA LEU A 15 -14.74 -23.71 68.71
C LEU A 15 -14.63 -23.48 67.17
N ILE A 16 -13.88 -22.42 66.83
CA ILE A 16 -12.70 -22.30 65.93
C ILE A 16 -12.59 -23.20 64.68
N SER A 17 -12.56 -22.58 63.49
CA SER A 17 -11.43 -22.70 62.52
C SER A 17 -11.52 -21.59 61.44
N PRO A 18 -10.40 -20.99 60.98
CA PRO A 18 -10.39 -19.76 60.17
C PRO A 18 -10.17 -20.07 58.69
N LEU A 19 -10.87 -19.41 57.76
CA LEU A 19 -10.33 -19.09 56.43
C LEU A 19 -11.30 -18.22 55.62
N ILE A 20 -10.70 -17.20 54.97
CA ILE A 20 -11.17 -16.52 53.76
C ILE A 20 -12.25 -15.43 53.97
N LEU A 21 -11.74 -14.25 54.35
CA LEU A 21 -12.39 -12.96 54.09
C LEU A 21 -11.99 -12.52 52.66
N ILE A 22 -12.85 -12.76 51.66
CA ILE A 22 -12.67 -12.16 50.33
C ILE A 22 -13.17 -10.72 50.43
N VAL A 23 -12.23 -9.80 50.64
CA VAL A 23 -12.45 -8.37 50.42
C VAL A 23 -12.44 -8.16 48.90
N LEU A 24 -13.63 -7.98 48.31
CA LEU A 24 -13.77 -7.46 46.96
C LEU A 24 -13.32 -5.98 46.96
N SER A 25 -12.00 -5.77 46.87
CA SER A 25 -11.48 -4.49 46.38
C SER A 25 -11.67 -4.47 44.88
N ALA A 26 -12.80 -3.92 44.43
CA ALA A 26 -12.96 -3.51 43.04
C ALA A 26 -11.94 -2.40 42.75
N GLY A 27 -10.74 -2.80 42.33
CA GLY A 27 -9.77 -1.90 41.74
C GLY A 27 -10.37 -1.36 40.46
N PHE A 28 -10.82 -0.11 40.51
CA PHE A 28 -11.02 0.69 39.31
C PHE A 28 -9.65 0.83 38.63
N PHE A 29 -9.32 -0.11 37.77
CA PHE A 29 -8.32 0.11 36.73
C PHE A 29 -8.96 1.09 35.75
N THR A 30 -8.78 2.38 35.99
CA THR A 30 -8.84 3.39 34.93
C THR A 30 -7.79 2.99 33.92
N LYS A 31 -8.21 2.30 32.85
CA LYS A 31 -7.47 2.24 31.61
C LYS A 31 -7.25 3.71 31.22
N ILE A 32 -6.02 4.19 31.39
CA ILE A 32 -5.58 5.40 30.71
C ILE A 32 -5.56 5.01 29.24
N THR A 33 -6.69 5.19 28.56
CA THR A 33 -6.73 5.26 27.11
C THR A 33 -6.06 6.57 26.75
N THR A 34 -4.74 6.54 26.61
CA THR A 34 -4.02 7.51 25.78
C THR A 34 -4.59 7.36 24.37
N THR A 35 -5.55 8.20 24.02
CA THR A 35 -6.01 8.35 22.65
C THR A 35 -4.90 9.04 21.86
N THR A 36 -3.89 8.27 21.45
CA THR A 36 -3.14 8.58 20.23
C THR A 36 -4.16 8.61 19.11
N SER A 37 -4.31 9.73 18.39
CA SER A 37 -5.19 9.78 17.21
C SER A 37 -4.76 8.67 16.26
N ASP A 38 -5.60 7.65 16.04
CA ASP A 38 -5.30 6.59 15.08
C ASP A 38 -5.16 7.22 13.69
N PHE A 39 -3.97 7.11 13.10
CA PHE A 39 -3.73 7.55 11.72
C PHE A 39 -4.52 6.63 10.77
N ASN A 40 -5.41 7.19 9.96
CA ASN A 40 -6.14 6.43 8.96
C ASN A 40 -5.31 6.30 7.68
N ILE A 41 -4.95 5.07 7.30
CA ILE A 41 -4.18 4.79 6.09
C ILE A 41 -5.05 4.90 4.82
N ILE A 42 -6.37 4.64 4.92
CA ILE A 42 -7.28 4.72 3.78
C ILE A 42 -7.39 6.17 3.31
N GLU A 43 -7.20 6.39 2.01
CA GLU A 43 -7.13 7.69 1.32
C GLU A 43 -5.99 8.61 1.77
N ALA A 44 -5.05 8.12 2.59
CA ALA A 44 -3.90 8.91 3.01
C ALA A 44 -3.01 9.25 1.82
N THR A 45 -2.63 10.52 1.69
CA THR A 45 -1.66 10.95 0.68
C THR A 45 -0.25 10.50 1.07
N VAL A 46 0.67 10.53 0.10
CA VAL A 46 2.11 10.32 0.38
C VAL A 46 2.63 11.31 1.43
N ILE A 47 2.12 12.54 1.44
CA ILE A 47 2.48 13.57 2.43
C ILE A 47 1.98 13.18 3.83
N ASP A 48 0.72 12.73 3.93
CA ASP A 48 0.15 12.26 5.21
C ASP A 48 0.92 11.06 5.76
N ILE A 49 1.29 10.12 4.88
CA ILE A 49 2.10 8.95 5.22
C ILE A 49 3.49 9.37 5.73
N GLN A 50 4.19 10.27 5.03
CA GLN A 50 5.48 10.78 5.51
C GLN A 50 5.36 11.50 6.85
N HIS A 51 4.31 12.30 7.03
CA HIS A 51 4.05 12.95 8.30
C HIS A 51 3.78 11.93 9.43
N ALA A 52 3.05 10.86 9.15
CA ALA A 52 2.82 9.79 10.11
C ALA A 52 4.13 9.05 10.46
N PHE A 53 5.01 8.82 9.48
CA PHE A 53 6.33 8.24 9.70
C PHE A 53 7.20 9.11 10.61
N THR A 54 7.29 10.42 10.36
CA THR A 54 8.14 11.33 11.14
C THR A 54 7.65 11.52 12.57
N HIS A 55 6.35 11.35 12.82
CA HIS A 55 5.75 11.45 14.16
C HIS A 55 5.63 10.09 14.87
N GLY A 56 6.18 9.01 14.29
CA GLY A 56 6.10 7.66 14.87
C GLY A 56 4.68 7.11 15.00
N LYS A 57 3.71 7.64 14.24
CA LYS A 57 2.32 7.16 14.20
C LYS A 57 2.16 5.96 13.28
N LEU A 58 3.09 5.77 12.36
CA LEU A 58 3.11 4.70 11.38
C LEU A 58 4.56 4.34 11.07
N THR A 59 4.82 3.08 10.76
CA THR A 59 6.10 2.60 10.22
C THR A 59 5.90 2.10 8.79
N SER A 60 6.98 2.05 8.01
CA SER A 60 6.96 1.52 6.64
C SER A 60 6.51 0.07 6.66
N ARG A 61 6.96 -0.71 7.65
CA ARG A 61 6.53 -2.09 7.88
C ARG A 61 5.03 -2.21 8.11
N GLN A 62 4.46 -1.41 9.01
CA GLN A 62 3.01 -1.39 9.27
C GLN A 62 2.22 -1.02 8.01
N LEU A 63 2.69 -0.05 7.23
CA LEU A 63 2.05 0.33 5.98
C LEU A 63 2.09 -0.79 4.94
N VAL A 64 3.23 -1.47 4.79
CA VAL A 64 3.35 -2.64 3.91
C VAL A 64 2.43 -3.77 4.35
N ASP A 65 2.41 -4.12 5.64
CA ASP A 65 1.55 -5.18 6.14
C ASP A 65 0.07 -4.86 5.94
N PHE A 66 -0.33 -3.60 6.13
CA PHE A 66 -1.68 -3.14 5.81
C PHE A 66 -2.04 -3.36 4.33
N TYR A 67 -1.18 -2.93 3.41
CA TYR A 67 -1.43 -3.11 1.97
C TYR A 67 -1.41 -4.58 1.56
N LEU A 68 -0.56 -5.42 2.15
CA LEU A 68 -0.53 -6.86 1.88
C LEU A 68 -1.84 -7.55 2.28
N GLU A 69 -2.41 -7.22 3.44
CA GLU A 69 -3.71 -7.77 3.85
C GLU A 69 -4.85 -7.30 2.94
N ARG A 70 -4.81 -6.05 2.47
CA ARG A 70 -5.77 -5.55 1.48
C ARG A 70 -5.63 -6.27 0.14
N VAL A 71 -4.41 -6.45 -0.36
CA VAL A 71 -4.15 -7.21 -1.60
C VAL A 71 -4.69 -8.63 -1.47
N LYS A 72 -4.40 -9.32 -0.36
CA LYS A 72 -4.92 -10.67 -0.10
C LYS A 72 -6.45 -10.71 -0.12
N THR A 73 -7.11 -9.68 0.38
CA THR A 73 -8.58 -9.61 0.50
C THR A 73 -9.26 -9.26 -0.83
N PHE A 74 -8.80 -8.22 -1.53
CA PHE A 74 -9.52 -7.64 -2.66
C PHE A 74 -8.96 -8.05 -4.03
N ASN A 75 -7.65 -8.34 -4.11
CA ASN A 75 -7.01 -8.64 -5.40
C ASN A 75 -7.48 -9.93 -6.09
N PRO A 76 -7.98 -10.99 -5.40
CA PRO A 76 -8.56 -12.14 -6.09
C PRO A 76 -9.70 -11.78 -7.05
N GLN A 77 -10.46 -10.73 -6.74
CA GLN A 77 -11.52 -10.20 -7.60
C GLN A 77 -11.00 -9.08 -8.52
N LEU A 78 -10.27 -8.11 -7.98
CA LEU A 78 -9.80 -6.94 -8.74
C LEU A 78 -8.72 -7.27 -9.77
N ARG A 79 -7.86 -8.26 -9.51
CA ARG A 79 -6.76 -8.72 -10.38
C ARG A 79 -5.83 -7.58 -10.84
N SER A 80 -5.65 -6.58 -9.97
CA SER A 80 -4.88 -5.37 -10.25
C SER A 80 -3.40 -5.50 -9.89
N VAL A 81 -3.07 -6.27 -8.86
CA VAL A 81 -1.70 -6.63 -8.48
C VAL A 81 -1.34 -7.98 -9.09
N LEU A 82 -0.34 -7.99 -9.97
CA LEU A 82 0.11 -9.16 -10.70
C LEU A 82 1.11 -9.99 -9.89
N GLU A 83 2.06 -9.34 -9.20
CA GLU A 83 3.02 -9.96 -8.31
C GLU A 83 3.29 -9.06 -7.11
N VAL A 84 3.40 -9.64 -5.92
CA VAL A 84 3.90 -8.96 -4.72
C VAL A 84 5.38 -9.29 -4.58
N ASN A 85 6.19 -8.30 -4.22
CA ASN A 85 7.61 -8.51 -3.98
C ASN A 85 7.79 -9.40 -2.73
N PRO A 86 8.42 -10.58 -2.82
CA PRO A 86 8.60 -11.45 -1.66
C PRO A 86 9.45 -10.79 -0.56
N ASP A 87 10.31 -9.84 -0.93
CA ASP A 87 11.24 -9.17 -0.02
C ASP A 87 10.67 -7.80 0.48
N VAL A 88 9.40 -7.48 0.21
CA VAL A 88 8.80 -6.16 0.51
C VAL A 88 8.84 -5.79 1.99
N ARG A 89 8.71 -6.78 2.87
CA ARG A 89 8.77 -6.60 4.32
C ARG A 89 10.18 -6.24 4.77
N ASP A 90 11.17 -6.95 4.26
CA ASP A 90 12.58 -6.68 4.56
C ASP A 90 13.00 -5.30 4.03
N GLN A 91 12.52 -4.90 2.85
CA GLN A 91 12.71 -3.55 2.31
C GLN A 91 12.11 -2.47 3.22
N ALA A 92 10.94 -2.74 3.81
CA ALA A 92 10.26 -1.81 4.71
C ALA A 92 10.95 -1.70 6.07
N ASP A 93 11.35 -2.84 6.66
CA ASP A 93 12.11 -2.88 7.91
C ASP A 93 13.44 -2.12 7.77
N GLU A 94 14.13 -2.29 6.63
CA GLU A 94 15.35 -1.55 6.32
C GLU A 94 15.09 -0.05 6.12
N ALA A 95 14.00 0.34 5.46
CA ALA A 95 13.63 1.75 5.33
C ALA A 95 13.36 2.41 6.69
N ASP A 96 12.69 1.70 7.61
CA ASP A 96 12.46 2.18 8.97
C ASP A 96 13.77 2.33 9.76
N ARG A 97 14.67 1.35 9.69
CA ARG A 97 16.02 1.43 10.29
C ARG A 97 16.79 2.64 9.78
N GLN A 98 16.84 2.83 8.46
CA GLN A 98 17.53 3.96 7.84
C GLN A 98 16.94 5.32 8.26
N ARG A 99 15.61 5.39 8.43
CA ARG A 99 14.91 6.59 8.91
C ARG A 99 15.33 6.94 10.33
N GLU A 100 15.36 5.97 11.23
CA GLU A 100 15.81 6.18 12.61
C GLU A 100 17.26 6.67 12.67
N GLU A 101 18.15 6.08 11.86
CA GLU A 101 19.56 6.49 11.78
C GLU A 101 19.75 7.89 11.20
N ALA A 102 18.90 8.28 10.23
CA ALA A 102 18.90 9.63 9.70
C ALA A 102 18.48 10.63 10.79
N ILE A 103 17.38 10.35 11.51
CA ILE A 103 16.89 11.19 12.62
C ILE A 103 17.95 11.34 13.72
N ARG A 104 18.54 10.23 14.18
CA ARG A 104 19.61 10.26 15.20
C ARG A 104 20.85 11.04 14.74
N GLY A 105 21.15 11.00 13.45
CA GLY A 105 22.27 11.74 12.85
C GLY A 105 21.93 13.17 12.38
N GLY A 106 20.73 13.68 12.64
CA GLY A 106 20.31 15.02 12.20
C GLY A 106 20.18 15.19 10.68
N ARG A 107 19.98 14.09 9.94
CA ARG A 107 19.79 14.07 8.48
C ARG A 107 18.32 13.89 8.13
N SER A 108 17.89 14.43 6.98
CA SER A 108 16.59 14.14 6.39
C SER A 108 16.64 12.90 5.51
N VAL A 109 15.48 12.26 5.31
CA VAL A 109 15.28 11.20 4.33
C VAL A 109 14.52 11.75 3.11
N GLY A 110 14.51 11.00 2.00
CA GLY A 110 13.77 11.39 0.79
C GLY A 110 12.25 11.43 0.98
N GLU A 111 11.55 12.16 0.12
CA GLU A 111 10.09 12.34 0.20
C GLU A 111 9.28 11.04 -0.01
N LEU A 112 9.89 10.02 -0.61
CA LEU A 112 9.29 8.68 -0.78
C LEU A 112 9.89 7.65 0.17
N HIS A 113 10.72 8.05 1.12
CA HIS A 113 11.44 7.11 1.98
C HIS A 113 10.48 6.22 2.77
N GLY A 114 10.55 4.91 2.54
CA GLY A 114 9.69 3.87 3.11
C GLY A 114 8.29 3.76 2.51
N VAL A 115 7.91 4.60 1.54
CA VAL A 115 6.59 4.53 0.90
C VAL A 115 6.58 3.37 -0.10
N PRO A 116 5.62 2.42 -0.01
CA PRO A 116 5.49 1.35 -0.97
C PRO A 116 4.95 1.86 -2.32
N VAL A 117 5.65 1.54 -3.41
CA VAL A 117 5.27 1.92 -4.77
C VAL A 117 5.05 0.66 -5.61
N LEU A 118 3.91 0.59 -6.28
CA LEU A 118 3.59 -0.49 -7.21
C LEU A 118 4.02 -0.12 -8.64
N LEU A 119 4.69 -1.02 -9.35
CA LEU A 119 5.23 -0.76 -10.68
C LEU A 119 4.40 -1.50 -11.74
N LYS A 120 3.93 -0.86 -12.81
CA LYS A 120 3.38 -1.59 -13.96
C LYS A 120 4.32 -2.72 -14.41
N ASP A 121 3.79 -3.90 -14.70
CA ASP A 121 4.60 -5.11 -14.94
C ASP A 121 5.59 -5.01 -16.11
N SER A 122 5.46 -4.01 -16.97
CA SER A 122 6.43 -3.75 -18.03
C SER A 122 7.68 -2.95 -17.62
N ILE A 123 7.75 -2.47 -16.37
CA ILE A 123 8.86 -1.71 -15.81
C ILE A 123 9.85 -2.66 -15.14
N ALA A 124 11.09 -2.75 -15.62
CA ALA A 124 12.09 -3.68 -15.07
C ALA A 124 12.55 -3.34 -13.64
N THR A 125 12.71 -4.38 -12.83
CA THR A 125 13.43 -4.32 -11.54
C THR A 125 14.24 -5.60 -11.34
N LYS A 126 15.37 -5.50 -10.64
CA LYS A 126 16.25 -6.57 -10.19
C LYS A 126 15.74 -7.29 -8.94
N ASP A 127 14.63 -6.82 -8.34
CA ASP A 127 13.94 -7.59 -7.30
C ASP A 127 13.58 -8.98 -7.82
N ARG A 128 13.19 -9.88 -6.90
CA ARG A 128 12.71 -11.23 -7.22
C ARG A 128 11.28 -11.21 -7.79
N LEU A 129 11.12 -10.47 -8.88
CA LEU A 129 9.88 -10.19 -9.59
C LEU A 129 10.09 -10.38 -11.09
N ASN A 130 9.04 -10.71 -11.81
CA ASN A 130 9.09 -10.74 -13.27
C ASN A 130 8.84 -9.35 -13.88
N THR A 131 9.10 -9.25 -15.19
CA THR A 131 8.76 -8.08 -16.00
C THR A 131 8.26 -8.60 -17.34
N THR A 132 6.94 -8.73 -17.50
CA THR A 132 6.38 -9.62 -18.55
C THR A 132 5.45 -8.94 -19.53
N ALA A 133 5.12 -7.67 -19.32
CA ALA A 133 4.04 -7.00 -20.03
C ALA A 133 2.73 -7.82 -20.05
N GLY A 134 2.47 -8.55 -18.96
CA GLY A 134 1.29 -9.41 -18.78
C GLY A 134 1.33 -10.74 -19.55
N SER A 135 2.45 -11.09 -20.18
CA SER A 135 2.55 -12.23 -21.10
C SER A 135 3.37 -13.40 -20.54
N TYR A 136 2.89 -14.63 -20.73
CA TYR A 136 3.63 -15.82 -20.33
C TYR A 136 4.95 -16.01 -21.09
N ALA A 137 5.11 -15.42 -22.28
CA ALA A 137 6.32 -15.51 -23.09
C ALA A 137 7.58 -14.95 -22.40
N LEU A 138 7.39 -14.04 -21.44
CA LEU A 138 8.49 -13.41 -20.68
C LEU A 138 8.59 -13.91 -19.24
N LEU A 139 7.77 -14.89 -18.83
CA LEU A 139 7.82 -15.43 -17.48
C LEU A 139 9.18 -16.08 -17.21
N GLY A 140 9.83 -15.71 -16.10
CA GLY A 140 11.18 -16.17 -15.76
C GLY A 140 12.31 -15.45 -16.49
N SER A 141 12.00 -14.51 -17.39
CA SER A 141 13.03 -13.68 -18.05
C SER A 141 13.79 -12.83 -17.02
N LYS A 142 15.11 -12.79 -17.17
CA LYS A 142 16.00 -12.03 -16.26
C LYS A 142 16.33 -10.69 -16.87
N VAL A 143 15.89 -9.61 -16.22
CA VAL A 143 16.24 -8.26 -16.65
C VAL A 143 17.72 -7.95 -16.36
N PRO A 144 18.41 -7.23 -17.26
CA PRO A 144 19.83 -6.93 -17.07
C PRO A 144 20.07 -5.90 -15.95
N ARG A 145 19.09 -5.04 -15.66
CA ARG A 145 19.16 -3.93 -14.69
C ARG A 145 17.77 -3.43 -14.30
N ASP A 146 17.71 -2.64 -13.23
CA ASP A 146 16.56 -1.81 -12.92
C ASP A 146 16.26 -0.82 -14.07
N ALA A 147 14.99 -0.52 -14.25
CA ALA A 147 14.58 0.61 -15.07
C ALA A 147 15.08 1.92 -14.44
N GLY A 148 15.33 2.93 -15.27
CA GLY A 148 15.85 4.22 -14.79
C GLY A 148 14.96 4.84 -13.70
N VAL A 149 13.64 4.76 -13.87
CA VAL A 149 12.66 5.21 -12.86
C VAL A 149 12.74 4.42 -11.55
N VAL A 150 13.01 3.13 -11.59
CA VAL A 150 13.14 2.29 -10.39
C VAL A 150 14.41 2.64 -9.62
N GLN A 151 15.52 2.91 -10.32
CA GLN A 151 16.75 3.40 -9.68
C GLN A 151 16.50 4.71 -8.93
N ARG A 152 15.73 5.63 -9.52
CA ARG A 152 15.37 6.90 -8.87
C ARG A 152 14.46 6.70 -7.65
N LEU A 153 13.48 5.78 -7.74
CA LEU A 153 12.66 5.41 -6.60
C LEU A 153 13.50 4.88 -5.43
N ARG A 154 14.48 4.01 -5.71
CA ARG A 154 15.40 3.49 -4.68
C ARG A 154 16.25 4.59 -4.05
N ILE A 155 16.77 5.52 -4.86
CA ILE A 155 17.52 6.68 -4.35
C ILE A 155 16.64 7.55 -3.45
N ALA A 156 15.35 7.70 -3.77
CA ALA A 156 14.37 8.40 -2.94
C ALA A 156 13.95 7.60 -1.69
N GLY A 157 14.45 6.38 -1.50
CA GLY A 157 14.16 5.50 -0.36
C GLY A 157 12.83 4.75 -0.47
N ALA A 158 12.18 4.73 -1.65
CA ALA A 158 10.91 4.04 -1.83
C ALA A 158 11.06 2.51 -1.71
N VAL A 159 10.01 1.87 -1.22
CA VAL A 159 9.90 0.40 -1.14
C VAL A 159 9.22 -0.11 -2.40
N ILE A 160 9.83 -1.07 -3.11
CA ILE A 160 9.24 -1.63 -4.33
C ILE A 160 8.25 -2.72 -3.93
N PHE A 161 6.96 -2.37 -3.92
CA PHE A 161 5.90 -3.22 -3.40
C PHE A 161 5.65 -4.46 -4.28
N GLY A 162 5.74 -4.29 -5.59
CA GLY A 162 5.43 -5.37 -6.53
C GLY A 162 5.13 -4.87 -7.94
N LYS A 163 4.39 -5.69 -8.69
CA LYS A 163 4.02 -5.48 -10.09
C LYS A 163 2.51 -5.29 -10.22
N ALA A 164 2.09 -4.17 -10.80
CA ALA A 164 0.72 -3.96 -11.26
C ALA A 164 0.47 -4.70 -12.57
N SER A 165 -0.73 -5.25 -12.68
CA SER A 165 -1.26 -5.82 -13.92
C SER A 165 -1.44 -4.75 -15.01
N LEU A 166 -1.51 -5.18 -16.26
CA LEU A 166 -1.70 -4.32 -17.43
C LEU A 166 -2.41 -5.06 -18.54
N THR A 167 -3.01 -4.32 -19.48
CA THR A 167 -3.51 -4.94 -20.71
C THR A 167 -2.34 -5.54 -21.45
N GLU A 168 -2.41 -6.83 -21.80
CA GLU A 168 -1.28 -7.59 -22.33
C GLU A 168 -0.64 -6.89 -23.52
N TRP A 169 0.70 -6.74 -23.50
CA TRP A 169 1.44 -6.00 -24.53
C TRP A 169 0.83 -4.62 -24.83
N TYR A 170 0.37 -3.91 -23.81
CA TYR A 170 -0.24 -2.59 -23.92
C TYR A 170 -1.52 -2.53 -24.77
N GLY A 171 -2.16 -3.67 -25.07
CA GLY A 171 -3.26 -3.75 -26.03
C GLY A 171 -2.83 -3.75 -27.49
N THR A 172 -1.52 -3.82 -27.77
CA THR A 172 -0.97 -3.76 -29.14
C THR A 172 -0.79 -5.12 -29.81
N ARG A 173 -1.02 -6.23 -29.08
CA ARG A 173 -0.92 -7.59 -29.65
C ARG A 173 -2.10 -7.93 -30.57
N SER A 174 -3.29 -7.39 -30.31
CA SER A 174 -4.48 -7.57 -31.16
C SER A 174 -5.57 -6.57 -30.76
N SER A 175 -6.37 -6.11 -31.74
CA SER A 175 -7.53 -5.24 -31.52
C SER A 175 -8.69 -5.91 -30.77
N LEU A 176 -8.63 -7.24 -30.58
CA LEU A 176 -9.65 -8.01 -29.85
C LEU A 176 -9.31 -8.22 -28.37
N ILE A 177 -8.16 -7.74 -27.90
CA ILE A 177 -7.80 -7.85 -26.48
C ILE A 177 -8.64 -6.85 -25.70
N PRO A 178 -9.48 -7.31 -24.73
CA PRO A 178 -10.22 -6.38 -23.90
C PRO A 178 -9.26 -5.60 -22.98
N SER A 179 -9.60 -4.34 -22.74
CA SER A 179 -9.04 -3.57 -21.63
C SER A 179 -9.16 -4.34 -20.31
N GLY A 180 -8.21 -4.18 -19.40
CA GLY A 180 -8.25 -4.90 -18.13
C GLY A 180 -7.78 -6.36 -18.18
N TRP A 181 -7.34 -6.89 -19.33
CA TRP A 181 -6.96 -8.31 -19.45
C TRP A 181 -5.49 -8.55 -19.76
N CYS A 182 -4.89 -9.52 -19.07
CA CYS A 182 -3.72 -10.22 -19.60
C CYS A 182 -3.75 -11.72 -19.29
N ALA A 183 -2.92 -12.48 -20.01
CA ALA A 183 -2.88 -13.93 -19.86
C ALA A 183 -2.52 -14.37 -18.44
N ARG A 184 -1.72 -13.58 -17.72
CA ARG A 184 -1.22 -13.93 -16.39
C ARG A 184 -2.20 -13.69 -15.24
N THR A 185 -3.08 -12.69 -15.36
CA THR A 185 -4.01 -12.29 -14.27
C THR A 185 -5.47 -12.46 -14.65
N GLY A 186 -5.79 -12.66 -15.92
CA GLY A 186 -7.16 -12.71 -16.43
C GLY A 186 -7.76 -11.31 -16.61
N LEU A 187 -9.09 -11.25 -16.70
CA LEU A 187 -9.85 -10.00 -16.81
C LEU A 187 -10.04 -9.40 -15.41
N ALA A 188 -9.62 -8.15 -15.25
CA ALA A 188 -9.79 -7.37 -14.04
C ALA A 188 -11.20 -6.80 -13.88
N MET A 189 -11.54 -6.46 -12.64
CA MET A 189 -12.82 -5.84 -12.26
C MET A 189 -12.57 -4.38 -11.87
N ASN A 190 -13.35 -3.46 -12.42
CA ASN A 190 -13.32 -2.07 -11.98
C ASN A 190 -13.90 -1.98 -10.55
N PRO A 191 -13.23 -1.28 -9.60
CA PRO A 191 -13.62 -1.26 -8.20
C PRO A 191 -14.92 -0.50 -7.91
N TYR A 192 -15.40 0.33 -8.85
CA TYR A 192 -16.66 1.10 -8.70
C TYR A 192 -17.84 0.44 -9.42
N VAL A 193 -17.59 -0.25 -10.53
CA VAL A 193 -18.62 -0.90 -11.35
C VAL A 193 -18.12 -2.28 -11.77
N GLU A 194 -18.69 -3.36 -11.22
CA GLU A 194 -18.22 -4.74 -11.41
C GLU A 194 -18.06 -5.16 -12.89
N ALA A 195 -18.94 -4.68 -13.78
CA ALA A 195 -18.88 -4.92 -15.23
C ALA A 195 -18.33 -3.72 -16.04
N GLY A 196 -17.78 -2.70 -15.35
CA GLY A 196 -17.23 -1.51 -15.98
C GLY A 196 -15.87 -1.79 -16.60
N ASP A 197 -15.61 -1.15 -17.76
CA ASP A 197 -14.28 -1.18 -18.36
C ASP A 197 -13.30 -0.37 -17.48
N PRO A 198 -12.22 -0.97 -16.92
CA PRO A 198 -11.22 -0.23 -16.17
C PRO A 198 -10.28 0.60 -17.07
N CYS A 199 -10.53 0.60 -18.39
CA CYS A 199 -9.64 1.05 -19.45
C CYS A 199 -8.25 0.37 -19.36
N GLY A 200 -7.26 0.92 -20.02
CA GLY A 200 -5.93 0.36 -20.10
C GLY A 200 -4.97 1.27 -20.84
N SER A 201 -3.71 0.91 -20.95
CA SER A 201 -3.16 -0.38 -20.51
C SER A 201 -2.72 -0.42 -19.05
N SER A 202 -2.58 0.71 -18.34
CA SER A 202 -2.13 0.73 -16.93
C SER A 202 -3.26 0.48 -15.92
N PHE A 203 -4.17 -0.46 -16.22
CA PHE A 203 -5.36 -0.69 -15.38
C PHE A 203 -5.00 -1.15 -13.97
N GLY A 204 -3.99 -2.02 -13.81
CA GLY A 204 -3.63 -2.55 -12.50
C GLY A 204 -3.10 -1.44 -11.59
N SER A 205 -2.32 -0.51 -12.16
CA SER A 205 -1.83 0.67 -11.48
C SER A 205 -3.00 1.54 -10.99
N ALA A 206 -4.00 1.82 -11.84
CA ALA A 206 -5.16 2.62 -11.48
C ALA A 206 -6.07 1.95 -10.44
N ILE A 207 -6.49 0.70 -10.68
CA ILE A 207 -7.35 -0.04 -9.76
C ILE A 207 -6.67 -0.21 -8.38
N SER A 208 -5.36 -0.48 -8.35
CA SER A 208 -4.63 -0.67 -7.09
C SER A 208 -4.66 0.59 -6.22
N VAL A 209 -4.58 1.77 -6.83
CA VAL A 209 -4.67 3.05 -6.11
C VAL A 209 -6.11 3.31 -5.68
N ALA A 210 -7.06 3.18 -6.60
CA ALA A 210 -8.49 3.39 -6.33
C ALA A 210 -9.02 2.50 -5.18
N ALA A 211 -8.59 1.25 -5.13
CA ALA A 211 -8.97 0.30 -4.09
C ALA A 211 -8.09 0.37 -2.83
N ASN A 212 -7.22 1.38 -2.68
CA ASN A 212 -6.29 1.54 -1.56
C ASN A 212 -5.41 0.30 -1.32
N LEU A 213 -4.93 -0.35 -2.39
CA LEU A 213 -3.96 -1.44 -2.31
C LEU A 213 -2.52 -0.91 -2.28
N VAL A 214 -2.32 0.32 -2.75
CA VAL A 214 -1.13 1.17 -2.56
C VAL A 214 -1.56 2.64 -2.64
N ALA A 215 -0.81 3.56 -2.03
CA ALA A 215 -1.07 5.00 -2.15
C ALA A 215 -0.66 5.56 -3.53
N VAL A 216 0.39 5.02 -4.12
CA VAL A 216 0.95 5.48 -5.39
C VAL A 216 1.45 4.32 -6.22
N SER A 217 1.28 4.42 -7.54
CA SER A 217 1.80 3.46 -8.49
C SER A 217 2.42 4.16 -9.70
N LEU A 218 3.29 3.43 -10.42
CA LEU A 218 3.77 3.85 -11.73
C LEU A 218 3.02 3.13 -12.84
N GLY A 219 2.75 3.87 -13.91
CA GLY A 219 2.19 3.36 -15.15
C GLY A 219 2.97 3.89 -16.35
N THR A 220 2.56 3.47 -17.54
CA THR A 220 3.20 3.92 -18.78
C THR A 220 2.13 4.32 -19.78
N GLU A 221 2.45 5.32 -20.59
CA GLU A 221 1.56 5.76 -21.65
C GLU A 221 2.30 5.96 -22.97
N THR A 222 1.69 5.38 -24.01
CA THR A 222 1.97 5.67 -25.41
C THR A 222 0.86 6.59 -25.94
N ASP A 223 -0.39 6.18 -25.71
CA ASP A 223 -1.60 6.94 -26.01
C ASP A 223 -2.69 6.50 -25.01
N GLY A 224 -3.18 7.43 -24.17
CA GLY A 224 -4.25 7.20 -23.19
C GLY A 224 -3.96 6.25 -22.02
N SER A 225 -2.89 5.46 -22.07
CA SER A 225 -2.64 4.33 -21.18
C SER A 225 -2.34 4.66 -19.70
N LEU A 226 -2.20 5.92 -19.31
CA LEU A 226 -2.24 6.42 -17.93
C LEU A 226 -3.54 7.17 -17.67
N ILE A 227 -3.87 8.16 -18.51
CA ILE A 227 -4.99 9.08 -18.26
C ILE A 227 -6.36 8.41 -18.36
N CYS A 228 -6.55 7.47 -19.30
CA CYS A 228 -7.80 6.75 -19.48
C CYS A 228 -8.12 5.80 -18.31
N PRO A 229 -7.21 4.89 -17.89
CA PRO A 229 -7.48 4.09 -16.70
C PRO A 229 -7.55 4.94 -15.43
N ALA A 230 -6.89 6.10 -15.37
CA ALA A 230 -7.06 6.99 -14.22
C ALA A 230 -8.48 7.58 -14.15
N ASP A 231 -9.00 8.08 -15.27
CA ASP A 231 -10.37 8.59 -15.41
C ASP A 231 -11.42 7.52 -15.06
N HIS A 232 -11.32 6.34 -15.67
CA HIS A 232 -12.26 5.23 -15.47
C HIS A 232 -12.28 4.67 -14.03
N ASN A 233 -11.22 4.89 -13.26
CA ASN A 233 -11.10 4.40 -11.89
C ASN A 233 -11.01 5.55 -10.86
N SER A 234 -11.46 6.75 -11.22
CA SER A 234 -11.56 7.89 -10.29
C SER A 234 -10.27 8.23 -9.53
N VAL A 235 -9.12 8.17 -10.21
CA VAL A 235 -7.80 8.50 -9.65
C VAL A 235 -7.08 9.52 -10.53
N VAL A 236 -6.02 10.13 -10.01
CA VAL A 236 -5.19 11.08 -10.76
C VAL A 236 -4.09 10.34 -11.49
N GLY A 237 -4.04 10.46 -12.82
CA GLY A 237 -2.96 9.93 -13.66
C GLY A 237 -2.24 11.04 -14.40
N ILE A 238 -0.92 11.13 -14.25
CA ILE A 238 -0.12 12.15 -14.94
C ILE A 238 0.75 11.50 -16.00
N LYS A 239 0.51 11.92 -17.25
CA LYS A 239 1.39 11.62 -18.40
C LYS A 239 2.37 12.78 -18.62
N PRO A 240 3.63 12.65 -18.21
CA PRO A 240 4.59 13.74 -18.39
C PRO A 240 4.96 13.97 -19.87
N THR A 241 5.68 15.07 -20.12
CA THR A 241 6.35 15.32 -21.40
C THR A 241 7.28 14.17 -21.73
N VAL A 242 7.27 13.71 -22.99
CA VAL A 242 8.14 12.63 -23.45
C VAL A 242 9.60 13.05 -23.26
N GLY A 243 10.36 12.24 -22.53
CA GLY A 243 11.77 12.51 -22.21
C GLY A 243 12.00 13.04 -20.79
N LEU A 244 10.96 13.50 -20.07
CA LEU A 244 11.10 13.90 -18.66
C LEU A 244 11.47 12.70 -17.78
N THR A 245 10.83 11.56 -17.98
CA THR A 245 11.15 10.31 -17.27
C THR A 245 11.92 9.34 -18.17
N SER A 246 12.94 8.70 -17.60
CA SER A 246 13.77 7.73 -18.34
C SER A 246 12.97 6.48 -18.67
N ARG A 247 12.92 6.12 -19.95
CA ARG A 247 12.26 4.88 -20.44
C ARG A 247 13.20 3.68 -20.54
N ALA A 248 14.44 3.85 -20.09
CA ALA A 248 15.44 2.79 -20.11
C ALA A 248 15.03 1.66 -19.15
N GLY A 249 14.95 0.42 -19.66
CA GLY A 249 14.51 -0.74 -18.87
C GLY A 249 12.99 -0.92 -18.78
N VAL A 250 12.22 -0.24 -19.65
CA VAL A 250 10.78 -0.48 -19.81
C VAL A 250 10.55 -1.14 -21.16
N ILE A 251 9.70 -2.17 -21.22
CA ILE A 251 9.32 -2.83 -22.48
C ILE A 251 8.65 -1.78 -23.38
N PRO A 252 9.16 -1.43 -24.57
CA PRO A 252 8.66 -0.29 -25.32
C PRO A 252 7.46 -0.63 -26.20
N VAL A 253 6.71 0.39 -26.60
CA VAL A 253 5.79 0.39 -27.75
C VAL A 253 6.29 1.38 -28.80
N SER A 254 6.40 2.67 -28.45
CA SER A 254 6.79 3.75 -29.36
C SER A 254 7.84 4.66 -28.73
N ARG A 255 9.03 4.71 -29.34
CA ARG A 255 10.08 5.65 -28.89
C ARG A 255 9.72 7.13 -29.04
N ARG A 256 8.65 7.47 -29.76
CA ARG A 256 8.23 8.86 -29.95
C ARG A 256 7.20 9.32 -28.92
N GLN A 257 6.49 8.38 -28.29
CA GLN A 257 5.34 8.70 -27.46
C GLN A 257 5.46 8.13 -26.05
N ASP A 258 6.17 7.01 -25.87
CA ASP A 258 6.26 6.34 -24.58
C ASP A 258 6.83 7.25 -23.50
N THR A 259 6.13 7.27 -22.38
CA THR A 259 6.59 7.92 -21.14
C THR A 259 6.12 7.14 -19.93
N ILE A 260 6.82 7.33 -18.80
CA ILE A 260 6.44 6.74 -17.51
C ILE A 260 5.89 7.87 -16.65
N GLY A 261 4.72 7.63 -16.11
CA GLY A 261 4.03 8.54 -15.22
C GLY A 261 3.61 7.83 -13.95
N TYR A 262 2.92 8.58 -13.09
CA TYR A 262 2.42 8.09 -11.82
C TYR A 262 0.90 8.16 -11.78
N ILE A 263 0.32 7.33 -10.92
CA ILE A 263 -1.09 7.33 -10.56
C ILE A 263 -1.20 7.40 -9.04
N THR A 264 -2.07 8.26 -8.53
CA THR A 264 -2.27 8.52 -7.09
C THR A 264 -3.73 8.86 -6.79
N CYS A 265 -4.14 8.76 -5.53
CA CYS A 265 -5.47 9.22 -5.10
C CYS A 265 -5.62 10.73 -5.30
N MET A 266 -6.86 11.20 -5.42
CA MET A 266 -7.20 12.57 -5.82
C MET A 266 -6.70 13.65 -4.85
N HIS A 267 -6.36 13.30 -3.61
CA HIS A 267 -5.88 14.23 -2.60
C HIS A 267 -4.36 14.51 -2.64
N ALA A 268 -3.59 13.81 -3.49
CA ALA A 268 -2.13 13.93 -3.48
C ALA A 268 -1.61 15.01 -4.45
N HIS A 269 -1.24 16.18 -3.92
CA HIS A 269 -0.32 17.11 -4.60
C HIS A 269 1.12 16.56 -4.48
N ILE A 270 1.60 15.86 -5.51
CA ILE A 270 3.02 15.45 -5.61
C ILE A 270 3.70 16.33 -6.67
N HIS A 271 4.52 17.28 -6.24
CA HIS A 271 5.32 18.12 -7.14
C HIS A 271 6.66 17.44 -7.49
N ILE A 272 6.68 16.62 -8.55
CA ILE A 272 7.94 16.11 -9.13
C ILE A 272 8.38 17.06 -10.26
N HIS A 273 8.98 18.20 -9.89
CA HIS A 273 9.69 19.05 -10.86
C HIS A 273 11.22 18.95 -10.76
N ASN A 274 11.78 18.24 -9.77
CA ASN A 274 13.23 18.10 -9.60
C ASN A 274 13.67 16.64 -9.44
N CYS A 275 13.33 15.81 -10.44
CA CYS A 275 14.01 14.54 -10.63
C CYS A 275 14.73 14.52 -11.98
#